data_AF-A0AAW6U088-F1
#
_entry.id   AF-A0AAW6U088-F1
#
_cell.length_a   1.000
_cell.length_b   1.000
_cell.length_c   1.000
_cell.angle_alpha   90.00
_cell.angle_beta   90.00
_cell.angle_gamma   90.00
#
_symmetry.space_group_name_H-M   'P 1'
#
loop_
_entity.id
_entity.type
_entity.pdbx_description
1 polymer ?
#
loop_
_entity_poly.entity_id
_entity_poly.type
_entity_poly.pdbx_seq_one_letter_code
_entity_poly.pdbx_strand_id
1 'polypeptide(L)'
;MADFEEICLSGGRFEFKWDAQGVSPTYSNLNPFRCTIFQVCVSWEGRLLDYVPIGGMGSVGPYPQPSILVLVVSDRQGMFGRTCPKCKCYFRVDTPTRLMFCPYCRTRANNVHFTTENQKRFVGLYCSAVVSALKEERDTVIELDKWLDALPENRPKWAYREETQQTIYKCSKCKCAFDICGDYGSCPICGERNSREVIGKKLDDIEKRLCASKLSDGEIGDTLVRCVGEFEAMADDIKQLLLTLPATLRRKKELEGLRFQNIERADERLQAWYGFELLGGISSTNREFLTMMFQRRHIFAHNAGRVDSQYIERSGDRTVRLNQIIRLRPDELNRFIGLLRQCSYNLIDGCASIS
;
A
#
# COMPACT_ATOMS: atom_id res chain seq x y z
N MET A 1 -5.27 -17.27 -8.73
CA MET A 1 -6.01 -16.03 -8.95
C MET A 1 -5.05 -15.10 -9.66
N ALA A 2 -5.49 -14.46 -10.73
CA ALA A 2 -4.64 -13.45 -11.36
C ALA A 2 -4.56 -12.25 -10.41
N ASP A 3 -3.38 -11.64 -10.32
CA ASP A 3 -3.13 -10.49 -9.42
C ASP A 3 -4.06 -9.30 -9.73
N PHE A 4 -4.48 -9.17 -11.00
CA PHE A 4 -5.25 -8.05 -11.52
C PHE A 4 -6.52 -8.58 -12.21
N GLU A 5 -7.56 -8.78 -11.41
CA GLU A 5 -8.87 -9.22 -11.86
C GLU A 5 -9.86 -8.05 -11.76
N GLU A 6 -10.65 -7.88 -12.81
CA GLU A 6 -11.70 -6.88 -12.87
C GLU A 6 -12.88 -7.27 -11.97
N ILE A 7 -13.38 -6.32 -11.18
CA ILE A 7 -14.44 -6.52 -10.19
C ILE A 7 -15.62 -5.60 -10.52
N CYS A 8 -16.79 -6.23 -10.70
CA CYS A 8 -18.06 -5.54 -10.88
C CYS A 8 -18.51 -4.80 -9.61
N LEU A 9 -19.40 -3.83 -9.80
CA LEU A 9 -20.16 -3.21 -8.71
C LEU A 9 -20.92 -4.24 -7.87
N SER A 10 -21.30 -3.85 -6.66
CA SER A 10 -22.17 -4.64 -5.78
C SER A 10 -23.61 -4.78 -6.31
N GLY A 11 -23.96 -4.07 -7.38
CA GLY A 11 -25.29 -4.09 -8.00
C GLY A 11 -26.28 -3.14 -7.32
N GLY A 12 -27.56 -3.44 -7.50
CA GLY A 12 -28.70 -2.70 -6.99
C GLY A 12 -29.36 -1.78 -8.01
N ARG A 13 -30.28 -0.97 -7.51
CA ARG A 13 -31.12 -0.06 -8.28
C ARG A 13 -31.24 1.26 -7.54
N PHE A 14 -31.05 2.35 -8.27
CA PHE A 14 -31.38 3.70 -7.80
C PHE A 14 -32.69 4.15 -8.44
N GLU A 15 -33.64 4.57 -7.62
CA GLU A 15 -34.87 5.23 -8.04
C GLU A 15 -34.85 6.68 -7.57
N PHE A 16 -35.05 7.62 -8.48
CA PHE A 16 -35.14 9.04 -8.18
C PHE A 16 -36.59 9.44 -8.28
N LYS A 17 -37.27 9.52 -7.14
CA LYS A 17 -38.69 9.86 -7.09
C LYS A 17 -38.85 11.37 -7.12
N TRP A 18 -39.66 11.85 -8.05
CA TRP A 18 -39.98 13.27 -8.15
C TRP A 18 -41.27 13.59 -7.38
N ASP A 19 -41.26 14.70 -6.65
CA ASP A 19 -42.43 15.34 -6.08
C ASP A 19 -42.32 16.87 -6.17
N ALA A 20 -43.34 17.58 -5.69
CA ALA A 20 -43.36 19.05 -5.69
C ALA A 20 -42.28 19.68 -4.78
N GLN A 21 -41.65 18.90 -3.90
CA GLN A 21 -40.60 19.35 -2.98
C GLN A 21 -39.18 19.06 -3.52
N GLY A 22 -39.05 18.21 -4.53
CA GLY A 22 -37.81 17.96 -5.25
C GLY A 22 -37.66 16.52 -5.73
N VAL A 23 -36.42 16.01 -5.68
CA VAL A 23 -36.11 14.63 -6.06
C VAL A 23 -35.49 13.89 -4.88
N SER A 24 -36.10 12.75 -4.53
CA SER A 24 -35.67 11.89 -3.45
C SER A 24 -35.05 10.60 -3.99
N PRO A 25 -33.74 10.33 -3.77
CA PRO A 25 -33.13 9.10 -4.20
C PRO A 25 -33.42 7.94 -3.23
N THR A 26 -33.78 6.78 -3.78
CA THR A 26 -33.91 5.50 -3.09
C THR A 26 -32.93 4.52 -3.70
N TYR A 27 -32.19 3.79 -2.86
CA TYR A 27 -31.32 2.69 -3.30
C TYR A 27 -31.83 1.37 -2.73
N SER A 28 -31.97 0.36 -3.58
CA SER A 28 -32.28 -1.02 -3.20
C SER A 28 -31.24 -1.97 -3.77
N ASN A 29 -30.84 -2.97 -2.98
CA ASN A 29 -29.91 -4.01 -3.43
C ASN A 29 -30.31 -5.35 -2.81
N LEU A 30 -30.53 -6.36 -3.65
CA LEU A 30 -30.91 -7.72 -3.27
C LEU A 30 -29.81 -8.75 -3.57
N ASN A 31 -28.66 -8.31 -4.07
CA ASN A 31 -27.55 -9.19 -4.37
C ASN A 31 -26.90 -9.72 -3.08
N PRO A 32 -26.32 -10.93 -3.12
CA PRO A 32 -25.63 -11.52 -1.96
C PRO A 32 -24.24 -10.90 -1.71
N PHE A 33 -23.85 -9.89 -2.49
CA PHE A 33 -22.53 -9.27 -2.43
C PHE A 33 -22.41 -8.30 -1.25
N ARG A 34 -21.17 -8.04 -0.83
CA ARG A 34 -20.92 -6.94 0.11
C ARG A 34 -21.24 -5.62 -0.58
N CYS A 35 -21.99 -4.77 0.11
CA CYS A 35 -22.31 -3.44 -0.36
C CYS A 35 -21.97 -2.42 0.72
N THR A 36 -21.11 -1.47 0.37
CA THR A 36 -20.81 -0.28 1.17
C THR A 36 -21.15 0.94 0.33
N ILE A 37 -21.61 2.00 1.00
CA ILE A 37 -22.01 3.25 0.36
C ILE A 37 -21.32 4.40 1.09
N PHE A 38 -20.78 5.35 0.33
CA PHE A 38 -20.41 6.66 0.87
C PHE A 38 -21.08 7.76 0.06
N GLN A 39 -21.07 8.97 0.58
CA GLN A 39 -21.74 10.11 -0.04
C GLN A 39 -20.75 11.22 -0.34
N VAL A 40 -20.97 11.88 -1.48
CA VAL A 40 -20.25 13.09 -1.90
C VAL A 40 -21.24 14.15 -2.31
N CYS A 41 -20.82 15.41 -2.23
CA CYS A 41 -21.55 16.52 -2.81
C CYS A 41 -20.91 16.95 -4.13
N VAL A 42 -21.75 17.27 -5.10
CA VAL A 42 -21.35 17.58 -6.47
C VAL A 42 -22.03 18.86 -6.90
N SER A 43 -21.29 19.81 -7.47
CA SER A 43 -21.89 21.02 -8.03
C SER A 43 -22.87 20.68 -9.16
N TRP A 44 -23.78 21.57 -9.49
CA TRP A 44 -24.64 21.45 -10.68
C TRP A 44 -23.87 21.33 -12.00
N GLU A 45 -22.61 21.79 -12.06
CA GLU A 45 -21.69 21.59 -13.19
C GLU A 45 -21.01 20.20 -13.22
N GLY A 46 -21.33 19.30 -12.29
CA GLY A 46 -20.75 17.96 -12.22
C GLY A 46 -19.37 17.86 -11.55
N ARG A 47 -18.88 18.93 -10.89
CA ARG A 47 -17.61 18.90 -10.14
C ARG A 47 -17.82 18.32 -8.74
N LEU A 48 -17.00 17.35 -8.36
CA LEU A 48 -16.95 16.81 -7.00
C LEU A 48 -16.41 17.89 -6.04
N LEU A 49 -17.18 18.21 -5.01
CA LEU A 49 -16.86 19.29 -4.07
C LEU A 49 -16.25 18.73 -2.78
N ASP A 50 -16.93 17.79 -2.13
CA ASP A 50 -16.49 17.23 -0.85
C ASP A 50 -17.13 15.86 -0.56
N TYR A 51 -16.50 15.11 0.34
CA TYR A 51 -17.11 13.97 1.01
C TYR A 51 -18.11 14.45 2.06
N VAL A 52 -19.27 13.82 2.10
CA VAL A 52 -20.32 14.11 3.08
C VAL A 52 -20.58 12.84 3.88
N PRO A 53 -20.37 12.84 5.21
CA PRO A 53 -20.77 11.70 6.03
C PRO A 53 -22.28 11.49 5.95
N ILE A 54 -22.70 10.24 5.73
CA ILE A 54 -24.11 9.87 5.80
C ILE A 54 -24.53 9.97 7.28
N GLY A 55 -25.42 10.92 7.58
CA GLY A 55 -25.97 11.12 8.92
C GLY A 55 -27.02 10.08 9.30
N GLY A 56 -27.42 10.07 10.57
CA GLY A 56 -28.61 9.33 11.03
C GLY A 56 -29.90 9.95 10.49
N MET A 57 -31.04 9.30 10.75
CA MET A 57 -32.35 9.76 10.27
C MET A 57 -32.60 11.24 10.61
N GLY A 58 -32.97 12.03 9.60
CA GLY A 58 -33.27 13.46 9.74
C GLY A 58 -32.06 14.37 9.91
N SER A 59 -30.84 13.83 9.93
CA SER A 59 -29.61 14.62 10.03
C SER A 59 -28.84 14.60 8.71
N VAL A 60 -28.64 15.79 8.14
CA VAL A 60 -27.66 15.99 7.08
C VAL A 60 -26.66 17.01 7.62
N GLY A 61 -25.41 16.59 7.77
CA GLY A 61 -24.34 17.49 8.18
C GLY A 61 -24.18 18.64 7.17
N PRO A 62 -23.60 19.79 7.55
CA PRO A 62 -23.38 20.87 6.61
C PRO A 62 -22.47 20.42 5.47
N TYR A 63 -22.85 20.75 4.23
CA TYR A 63 -22.07 20.49 3.02
C TYR A 63 -22.14 21.70 2.07
N PRO A 64 -21.17 21.87 1.16
CA PRO A 64 -21.16 22.95 0.18
C PRO A 64 -22.49 23.06 -0.59
N GLN A 65 -23.06 24.26 -0.65
CA GLN A 65 -24.30 24.56 -1.39
C GLN A 65 -24.06 25.66 -2.43
N PRO A 66 -24.78 25.68 -3.56
CA PRO A 66 -25.77 24.67 -4.00
C PRO A 66 -25.09 23.41 -4.57
N SER A 67 -25.53 22.22 -4.17
CA SER A 67 -24.99 20.95 -4.69
C SER A 67 -25.98 19.78 -4.65
N ILE A 68 -25.68 18.74 -5.43
CA ILE A 68 -26.39 17.45 -5.44
C ILE A 68 -25.61 16.47 -4.56
N LEU A 69 -26.31 15.80 -3.65
CA LEU A 69 -25.75 14.68 -2.90
C LEU A 69 -25.81 13.39 -3.74
N VAL A 70 -24.67 12.74 -3.92
CA VAL A 70 -24.53 11.52 -4.71
C VAL A 70 -24.08 10.38 -3.81
N LEU A 71 -24.81 9.26 -3.88
CA LEU A 71 -24.46 8.02 -3.21
C LEU A 71 -23.58 7.16 -4.13
N VAL A 72 -22.35 6.87 -3.70
CA VAL A 72 -21.39 6.03 -4.43
C VAL A 72 -21.34 4.66 -3.80
N VAL A 73 -21.55 3.62 -4.62
CA VAL A 73 -21.64 2.21 -4.20
C VAL A 73 -20.32 1.48 -4.40
N SER A 74 -20.04 0.50 -3.56
CA SER A 74 -18.81 -0.28 -3.64
C SER A 74 -18.81 -1.28 -4.81
N ASP A 75 -17.65 -1.87 -5.05
CA ASP A 75 -17.56 -3.14 -5.77
C ASP A 75 -18.21 -4.30 -4.98
N ARG A 76 -18.36 -5.47 -5.61
CA ARG A 76 -18.96 -6.67 -4.98
C ARG A 76 -18.17 -7.22 -3.79
N GLN A 77 -16.91 -6.78 -3.60
CA GLN A 77 -16.09 -7.11 -2.43
C GLN A 77 -16.26 -6.10 -1.29
N GLY A 78 -17.03 -5.02 -1.50
CA GLY A 78 -17.21 -3.97 -0.51
C GLY A 78 -16.10 -2.92 -0.54
N MET A 79 -15.31 -2.84 -1.61
CA MET A 79 -14.18 -1.91 -1.71
C MET A 79 -14.43 -0.82 -2.76
N PHE A 80 -13.69 0.28 -2.62
CA PHE A 80 -13.69 1.41 -3.55
C PHE A 80 -12.28 1.63 -4.07
N GLY A 81 -12.13 1.68 -5.38
CA GLY A 81 -10.89 2.05 -6.01
C GLY A 81 -10.60 3.53 -5.86
N ARG A 82 -9.32 3.85 -5.85
CA ARG A 82 -8.80 5.19 -5.60
C ARG A 82 -7.55 5.39 -6.42
N THR A 83 -7.40 6.57 -7.01
CA THR A 83 -6.22 6.96 -7.77
C THR A 83 -5.56 8.13 -7.08
N CYS A 84 -4.28 8.00 -6.71
CA CYS A 84 -3.58 9.09 -6.04
C CYS A 84 -3.46 10.31 -6.97
N PRO A 85 -3.83 11.53 -6.53
CA PRO A 85 -3.69 12.72 -7.37
C PRO A 85 -2.22 13.06 -7.68
N LYS A 86 -1.28 12.65 -6.82
CA LYS A 86 0.16 12.92 -6.96
C LYS A 86 0.89 11.85 -7.77
N CYS A 87 0.95 10.60 -7.27
CA CYS A 87 1.72 9.53 -7.92
C CYS A 87 0.93 8.72 -8.96
N LYS A 88 -0.38 8.98 -9.12
CA LYS A 88 -1.28 8.29 -10.06
C LYS A 88 -1.45 6.79 -9.84
N CYS A 89 -0.80 6.20 -8.84
CA CYS A 89 -1.00 4.81 -8.46
C CYS A 89 -2.43 4.56 -7.98
N TYR A 90 -2.95 3.38 -8.33
CA TYR A 90 -4.26 2.89 -7.93
C TYR A 90 -4.17 2.01 -6.67
N PHE A 91 -5.23 2.02 -5.86
CA PHE A 91 -5.40 1.15 -4.69
C PHE A 91 -6.90 1.05 -4.36
N ARG A 92 -7.31 0.09 -3.54
CA ARG A 92 -8.69 0.01 -3.03
C ARG A 92 -8.76 0.12 -1.51
N VAL A 93 -9.91 0.56 -1.00
CA VAL A 93 -10.21 0.64 0.44
C VAL A 93 -11.69 0.38 0.71
N ASP A 94 -12.03 -0.27 1.82
CA ASP A 94 -13.40 -0.59 2.20
C ASP A 94 -14.17 0.59 2.83
N THR A 95 -13.47 1.43 3.59
CA THR A 95 -14.08 2.46 4.45
C THR A 95 -13.55 3.85 4.13
N PRO A 96 -13.85 4.42 2.95
CA PRO A 96 -13.39 5.75 2.58
C PRO A 96 -13.92 6.82 3.55
N THR A 97 -13.03 7.69 4.02
CA THR A 97 -13.36 8.84 4.87
C THR A 97 -13.06 10.16 4.14
N ARG A 98 -13.44 11.29 4.74
CA ARG A 98 -13.21 12.63 4.16
C ARG A 98 -11.74 12.92 3.85
N LEU A 99 -10.82 12.52 4.73
CA LEU A 99 -9.38 12.69 4.53
C LEU A 99 -8.73 11.32 4.37
N MET A 100 -7.96 11.17 3.30
CA MET A 100 -7.29 9.92 2.95
C MET A 100 -5.81 10.13 2.67
N PHE A 101 -5.06 9.04 2.80
CA PHE A 101 -3.64 8.94 2.48
C PHE A 101 -3.44 8.01 1.28
N CYS A 102 -2.50 8.35 0.41
CA CYS A 102 -2.01 7.39 -0.58
C CYS A 102 -1.14 6.32 0.12
N PRO A 103 -1.38 5.01 -0.08
CA PRO A 103 -0.56 3.95 0.51
C PRO A 103 0.92 4.03 0.16
N TYR A 104 1.23 4.50 -1.06
CA TYR A 104 2.57 4.51 -1.62
C TYR A 104 3.32 5.80 -1.27
N CYS A 105 2.84 6.96 -1.74
CA CYS A 105 3.55 8.23 -1.59
C CYS A 105 3.09 9.09 -0.40
N ARG A 106 2.18 8.58 0.44
CA ARG A 106 1.61 9.25 1.62
C ARG A 106 0.95 10.61 1.39
N THR A 107 0.65 10.97 0.14
CA THR A 107 -0.14 12.18 -0.16
C THR A 107 -1.42 12.18 0.64
N ARG A 108 -1.64 13.21 1.45
CA ARG A 108 -2.84 13.42 2.24
C ARG A 108 -3.75 14.39 1.50
N ALA A 109 -4.96 13.97 1.17
CA ALA A 109 -5.92 14.81 0.47
C ALA A 109 -7.37 14.44 0.83
N ASN A 110 -8.31 15.29 0.44
CA ASN A 110 -9.73 14.97 0.52
C ASN A 110 -10.07 13.74 -0.35
N ASN A 111 -11.01 12.92 0.10
CA ASN A 111 -11.58 11.77 -0.61
C ASN A 111 -11.82 12.02 -2.10
N VAL A 112 -12.41 13.18 -2.42
CA VAL A 112 -12.82 13.52 -3.79
C VAL A 112 -11.63 13.69 -4.74
N HIS A 113 -10.44 13.98 -4.21
CA HIS A 113 -9.21 14.05 -5.01
C HIS A 113 -8.64 12.68 -5.36
N PHE A 114 -9.10 11.62 -4.69
CA PHE A 114 -8.74 10.24 -5.00
C PHE A 114 -9.74 9.54 -5.91
N THR A 115 -10.80 10.22 -6.33
CA THR A 115 -11.86 9.64 -7.17
C THR A 115 -11.31 9.21 -8.53
N THR A 116 -11.59 7.96 -8.90
CA THR A 116 -11.18 7.38 -10.19
C THR A 116 -12.01 7.99 -11.34
N GLU A 117 -11.50 7.94 -12.57
CA GLU A 117 -12.28 8.37 -13.75
C GLU A 117 -13.58 7.57 -13.90
N ASN A 118 -13.50 6.31 -13.51
CA ASN A 118 -14.58 5.35 -13.40
C ASN A 118 -15.70 5.84 -12.46
N GLN A 119 -15.36 6.23 -11.23
CA GLN A 119 -16.32 6.81 -10.29
C GLN A 119 -16.87 8.17 -10.77
N LYS A 120 -16.06 9.01 -11.44
CA LYS A 120 -16.55 10.28 -12.00
C LYS A 120 -17.66 10.07 -13.05
N ARG A 121 -17.53 9.05 -13.90
CA ARG A 121 -18.58 8.71 -14.88
C ARG A 121 -19.88 8.29 -14.21
N PHE A 122 -19.79 7.48 -13.15
CA PHE A 122 -20.97 7.09 -12.37
C PHE A 122 -21.62 8.29 -11.68
N VAL A 123 -20.83 9.18 -11.09
CA VAL A 123 -21.32 10.42 -10.50
C VAL A 123 -22.05 11.27 -11.55
N GLY A 124 -21.50 11.38 -12.76
CA GLY A 124 -22.15 12.08 -13.88
C GLY A 124 -23.49 11.46 -14.28
N LEU A 125 -23.59 10.13 -14.30
CA LEU A 125 -24.86 9.42 -14.56
C LEU A 125 -25.90 9.71 -13.46
N TYR A 126 -25.49 9.63 -12.20
CA TYR A 126 -26.34 9.91 -11.05
C TYR A 126 -26.89 11.35 -11.10
N CYS A 127 -26.02 12.34 -11.32
CA CYS A 127 -26.43 13.72 -11.46
C CYS A 127 -27.37 13.93 -12.66
N SER A 128 -27.11 13.26 -13.79
CA SER A 128 -27.98 13.34 -14.97
C SER A 128 -29.37 12.79 -14.69
N ALA A 129 -29.47 11.68 -13.95
CA ALA A 129 -30.76 11.10 -13.54
C ALA A 129 -31.55 12.04 -12.62
N VAL A 130 -30.89 12.66 -11.63
CA VAL A 130 -31.51 13.67 -10.75
C VAL A 130 -32.00 14.88 -11.56
N VAL A 131 -31.18 15.41 -12.46
CA VAL A 131 -31.53 16.56 -13.30
C VAL A 131 -32.68 16.23 -14.24
N SER A 132 -32.68 15.05 -14.87
CA SER A 132 -33.80 14.59 -15.71
C SER A 132 -35.08 14.45 -14.90
N ALA A 133 -35.03 13.87 -13.70
CA ALA A 133 -36.21 13.76 -12.85
C ALA A 133 -36.80 15.12 -12.48
N LEU A 134 -35.96 16.12 -12.18
CA LEU A 134 -36.38 17.49 -11.90
C LEU A 134 -36.97 18.20 -13.13
N LYS A 135 -36.33 18.07 -14.30
CA LYS A 135 -36.74 18.77 -15.53
C LYS A 135 -38.00 18.19 -16.15
N GLU A 136 -38.15 16.88 -16.06
CA GLU A 136 -39.24 16.13 -16.71
C GLU A 136 -40.38 15.83 -15.73
N GLU A 137 -40.24 16.26 -14.46
CA GLU A 137 -41.25 16.09 -13.40
C GLU A 137 -41.74 14.64 -13.27
N ARG A 138 -40.80 13.69 -13.36
CA ARG A 138 -41.08 12.25 -13.34
C ARG A 138 -39.96 11.45 -12.73
N ASP A 139 -40.30 10.24 -12.30
CA ASP A 139 -39.34 9.31 -11.75
C ASP A 139 -38.30 8.87 -12.80
N THR A 140 -37.04 8.75 -12.36
CA THR A 140 -35.96 8.15 -13.15
C THR A 140 -35.31 7.00 -12.39
N VAL A 141 -34.71 6.06 -13.14
CA VAL A 141 -34.14 4.84 -12.55
C VAL A 141 -32.78 4.53 -13.16
N ILE A 142 -31.83 4.13 -12.32
CA ILE A 142 -30.57 3.51 -12.73
C ILE A 142 -30.56 2.06 -12.26
N GLU A 143 -30.58 1.13 -13.22
CA GLU A 143 -30.55 -0.32 -12.99
C GLU A 143 -29.11 -0.82 -13.06
N LEU A 144 -28.42 -1.01 -11.92
CA LEU A 144 -27.04 -1.51 -11.90
C LEU A 144 -27.00 -3.03 -12.12
N ASP A 145 -28.01 -3.75 -11.65
CA ASP A 145 -28.11 -5.22 -11.75
C ASP A 145 -28.04 -5.73 -13.19
N LYS A 146 -28.59 -4.97 -14.15
CA LYS A 146 -28.55 -5.30 -15.58
C LYS A 146 -27.14 -5.46 -16.13
N TRP A 147 -26.14 -4.91 -15.46
CA TRP A 147 -24.77 -4.80 -15.96
C TRP A 147 -23.74 -5.58 -15.16
N LEU A 148 -24.18 -6.36 -14.17
CA LEU A 148 -23.32 -7.25 -13.38
C LEU A 148 -22.66 -8.32 -14.27
N ASP A 149 -23.46 -8.94 -15.14
CA ASP A 149 -23.06 -10.08 -15.98
C ASP A 149 -22.90 -9.74 -17.47
N ALA A 150 -23.09 -8.48 -17.85
CA ALA A 150 -22.91 -8.05 -19.23
C ALA A 150 -21.47 -8.38 -19.70
N LEU A 151 -21.31 -8.83 -20.95
CA LEU A 151 -19.98 -9.02 -21.54
C LEU A 151 -19.26 -7.67 -21.68
N PRO A 152 -17.91 -7.63 -21.66
CA PRO A 152 -17.15 -6.37 -21.76
C PRO A 152 -17.60 -5.44 -22.90
N GLU A 153 -17.91 -6.03 -24.06
CA GLU A 153 -18.35 -5.31 -25.27
C GLU A 153 -19.75 -4.70 -25.16
N ASN A 154 -20.62 -5.28 -24.32
CA ASN A 154 -22.02 -4.88 -24.15
C ASN A 154 -22.23 -3.97 -22.93
N ARG A 155 -21.16 -3.64 -22.19
CA ARG A 155 -21.27 -2.81 -20.99
C ARG A 155 -21.30 -1.32 -21.35
N PRO A 156 -22.14 -0.52 -20.67
CA PRO A 156 -22.14 0.90 -20.87
C PRO A 156 -20.86 1.53 -20.31
N LYS A 157 -20.39 2.62 -20.93
CA LYS A 157 -19.13 3.30 -20.57
C LYS A 157 -19.08 3.81 -19.11
N TRP A 158 -20.23 3.93 -18.45
CA TRP A 158 -20.37 4.36 -17.06
C TRP A 158 -20.30 3.22 -16.05
N ALA A 159 -20.47 1.95 -16.47
CA ALA A 159 -20.40 0.79 -15.59
C ALA A 159 -18.96 0.58 -15.15
N TYR A 160 -18.60 1.31 -14.09
CA TYR A 160 -17.25 1.36 -13.60
C TYR A 160 -16.88 0.12 -12.81
N ARG A 161 -15.60 -0.20 -12.87
CA ARG A 161 -15.06 -1.41 -12.26
C ARG A 161 -13.81 -1.08 -11.51
N GLU A 162 -13.66 -1.79 -10.42
CA GLU A 162 -12.47 -1.75 -9.61
C GLU A 162 -11.63 -2.98 -9.97
N GLU A 163 -10.32 -2.88 -9.84
CA GLU A 163 -9.40 -3.98 -10.12
C GLU A 163 -8.83 -4.50 -8.80
N THR A 164 -8.72 -5.82 -8.62
CA THR A 164 -7.90 -6.37 -7.53
C THR A 164 -6.47 -5.89 -7.69
N GLN A 165 -5.78 -5.75 -6.57
CA GLN A 165 -4.34 -5.63 -6.57
C GLN A 165 -3.74 -6.91 -5.96
N GLN A 166 -2.45 -6.86 -5.68
CA GLN A 166 -1.68 -8.04 -5.29
C GLN A 166 -1.89 -8.41 -3.83
N THR A 167 -2.14 -7.44 -2.95
CA THR A 167 -2.12 -7.71 -1.52
C THR A 167 -3.15 -6.90 -0.74
N ILE A 168 -4.03 -7.64 -0.06
CA ILE A 168 -5.05 -7.11 0.83
C ILE A 168 -4.53 -7.13 2.27
N TYR A 169 -4.60 -5.98 2.92
CA TYR A 169 -4.24 -5.78 4.32
C TYR A 169 -5.43 -5.32 5.15
N LYS A 170 -5.38 -5.64 6.45
CA LYS A 170 -6.26 -5.07 7.46
C LYS A 170 -5.43 -4.27 8.46
N CYS A 171 -5.63 -2.96 8.52
CA CYS A 171 -4.84 -2.08 9.37
C CYS A 171 -4.98 -2.45 10.86
N SER A 172 -3.87 -2.63 11.57
CA SER A 172 -3.87 -2.94 13.00
C SER A 172 -4.45 -1.83 13.87
N LYS A 173 -4.34 -0.57 13.44
CA LYS A 173 -4.82 0.62 14.17
C LYS A 173 -6.32 0.89 13.98
N CYS A 174 -6.75 1.19 12.75
CA CYS A 174 -8.15 1.56 12.48
C CYS A 174 -9.01 0.45 11.88
N LYS A 175 -8.45 -0.75 11.66
CA LYS A 175 -9.13 -1.93 11.10
C LYS A 175 -9.64 -1.79 9.66
N CYS A 176 -9.30 -0.68 8.97
CA CYS A 176 -9.52 -0.47 7.53
C CYS A 176 -9.00 -1.68 6.73
N ALA A 177 -9.77 -2.22 5.79
CA ALA A 177 -9.23 -3.13 4.78
C ALA A 177 -8.83 -2.35 3.52
N PHE A 178 -7.66 -2.63 2.99
CA PHE A 178 -7.13 -1.96 1.80
C PHE A 178 -6.33 -2.92 0.93
N ASP A 179 -6.35 -2.67 -0.36
CA ASP A 179 -5.76 -3.53 -1.41
C ASP A 179 -4.77 -2.71 -2.23
N ILE A 180 -3.52 -3.17 -2.28
CA ILE A 180 -2.39 -2.45 -2.88
C ILE A 180 -1.54 -3.36 -3.76
N CYS A 181 -0.76 -2.73 -4.64
CA CYS A 181 0.28 -3.39 -5.40
C CYS A 181 1.55 -3.52 -4.54
N GLY A 182 2.16 -4.70 -4.50
CA GLY A 182 3.30 -5.02 -3.65
C GLY A 182 2.96 -5.16 -2.16
N ASP A 183 4.00 -5.36 -1.35
CA ASP A 183 3.83 -5.74 0.07
C ASP A 183 3.80 -4.55 1.03
N TYR A 184 4.40 -3.41 0.68
CA TYR A 184 4.60 -2.31 1.62
C TYR A 184 3.70 -1.12 1.30
N GLY A 185 3.00 -0.61 2.32
CA GLY A 185 2.11 0.53 2.17
C GLY A 185 1.59 1.09 3.49
N SER A 186 0.97 2.27 3.39
CA SER A 186 0.29 2.95 4.50
C SER A 186 -1.22 2.72 4.44
N CYS A 187 -1.93 2.55 5.57
CA CYS A 187 -3.40 2.48 5.56
C CYS A 187 -3.94 3.79 4.97
N PRO A 188 -4.85 3.71 3.97
CA PRO A 188 -5.44 4.89 3.36
C PRO A 188 -6.20 5.82 4.31
N ILE A 189 -6.55 5.35 5.51
CA ILE A 189 -7.41 6.07 6.45
C ILE A 189 -6.60 6.74 7.55
N CYS A 190 -5.76 5.99 8.27
CA CYS A 190 -5.00 6.53 9.41
C CYS A 190 -3.52 6.80 9.13
N GLY A 191 -3.02 6.41 7.94
CA GLY A 191 -1.62 6.59 7.55
C GLY A 191 -0.63 5.62 8.21
N GLU A 192 -1.09 4.70 9.06
CA GLU A 192 -0.25 3.70 9.72
C GLU A 192 0.39 2.76 8.69
N ARG A 193 1.69 2.48 8.81
CA ARG A 193 2.41 1.61 7.87
C ARG A 193 2.30 0.14 8.27
N ASN A 194 2.28 -0.73 7.27
CA ASN A 194 2.35 -2.18 7.47
C ASN A 194 3.80 -2.72 7.55
N SER A 195 4.82 -1.87 7.36
CA SER A 195 6.22 -2.29 7.18
C SER A 195 6.72 -3.22 8.29
N ARG A 196 6.42 -2.91 9.56
CA ARG A 196 6.82 -3.72 10.71
C ARG A 196 6.17 -5.11 10.71
N GLU A 197 4.87 -5.17 10.44
CA GLU A 197 4.12 -6.44 10.40
C GLU A 197 4.59 -7.31 9.24
N VAL A 198 4.79 -6.72 8.06
CA VAL A 198 5.21 -7.42 6.85
C VAL A 198 6.62 -7.98 7.02
N ILE A 199 7.63 -7.16 7.36
CA ILE A 199 9.01 -7.65 7.51
C ILE A 199 9.11 -8.67 8.64
N GLY A 200 8.40 -8.44 9.76
CA GLY A 200 8.33 -9.38 10.88
C GLY A 200 7.84 -10.75 10.44
N LYS A 201 6.70 -10.80 9.73
CA LYS A 201 6.14 -12.04 9.20
C LYS A 201 7.08 -12.73 8.21
N LYS A 202 7.70 -11.99 7.30
CA LYS A 202 8.64 -12.56 6.33
C LYS A 202 9.87 -13.18 7.01
N LEU A 203 10.42 -12.51 8.01
CA LEU A 203 11.54 -13.05 8.80
C LEU A 203 11.11 -14.25 9.66
N ASP A 204 9.92 -14.22 10.26
CA ASP A 204 9.37 -15.37 11.01
C ASP A 204 9.21 -16.61 10.11
N ASP A 205 8.71 -16.42 8.88
CA ASP A 205 8.53 -17.53 7.94
C ASP A 205 9.86 -18.09 7.45
N ILE A 206 10.89 -17.25 7.31
CA ILE A 206 12.26 -17.70 7.02
C ILE A 206 12.85 -18.50 8.19
N GLU A 207 12.71 -17.98 9.41
CA GLU A 207 13.20 -18.63 10.64
C GLU A 207 12.53 -20.00 10.86
N LYS A 208 11.21 -20.10 10.68
CA LYS A 208 10.47 -21.36 10.74
C LYS A 208 10.99 -22.39 9.74
N ARG A 209 11.29 -21.97 8.50
CA ARG A 209 11.84 -22.86 7.47
C ARG A 209 13.23 -23.37 7.84
N LEU A 210 14.07 -22.49 8.38
CA LEU A 210 15.42 -22.83 8.82
C LEU A 210 15.40 -23.85 9.97
N CYS A 211 14.43 -23.76 10.89
CA CYS A 211 14.28 -24.70 12.00
C CYS A 211 13.62 -26.03 11.59
N ALA A 212 12.67 -26.01 10.66
CA ALA A 212 11.86 -27.19 10.32
C ALA A 212 12.54 -28.18 9.36
N SER A 213 13.56 -27.74 8.62
CA SER A 213 14.17 -28.52 7.54
C SER A 213 15.66 -28.75 7.78
N LYS A 214 16.13 -29.97 7.50
CA LYS A 214 17.57 -30.21 7.31
C LYS A 214 17.98 -29.64 5.97
N LEU A 215 18.28 -28.34 5.96
CA LEU A 215 18.74 -27.63 4.78
C LEU A 215 20.16 -28.05 4.41
N SER A 216 20.42 -28.19 3.13
CA SER A 216 21.77 -28.31 2.59
C SER A 216 22.55 -26.99 2.72
N ASP A 217 23.89 -27.06 2.61
CA ASP A 217 24.75 -25.87 2.66
C ASP A 217 24.34 -24.79 1.65
N GLY A 218 23.89 -25.20 0.46
CA GLY A 218 23.41 -24.28 -0.59
C GLY A 218 22.12 -23.57 -0.19
N GLU A 219 21.13 -24.30 0.34
CA GLU A 219 19.86 -23.73 0.78
C GLU A 219 20.02 -22.77 1.97
N ILE A 220 20.99 -23.00 2.84
CA ILE A 220 21.35 -22.06 3.92
C ILE A 220 21.90 -20.76 3.31
N GLY A 221 22.77 -20.85 2.30
CA GLY A 221 23.27 -19.70 1.55
C GLY A 221 22.14 -18.91 0.88
N ASP A 222 21.21 -19.59 0.20
CA ASP A 222 20.04 -18.99 -0.43
C ASP A 222 19.14 -18.29 0.60
N THR A 223 19.04 -18.86 1.80
CA THR A 223 18.28 -18.26 2.90
C THR A 223 18.90 -16.93 3.35
N LEU A 224 20.24 -16.84 3.45
CA LEU A 224 20.93 -15.56 3.70
C LEU A 224 20.62 -14.53 2.61
N VAL A 225 20.72 -14.92 1.33
CA VAL A 225 20.41 -14.04 0.20
C VAL A 225 18.98 -13.52 0.29
N ARG A 226 18.04 -14.40 0.65
CA ARG A 226 16.63 -14.04 0.86
C ARG A 226 16.45 -13.08 2.03
N CYS A 227 17.05 -13.32 3.20
CA CYS A 227 16.96 -12.42 4.35
C CYS A 227 17.38 -10.99 3.98
N VAL A 228 18.53 -10.85 3.32
CA VAL A 228 19.03 -9.55 2.87
C VAL A 228 18.08 -8.92 1.84
N GLY A 229 17.58 -9.72 0.88
CA GLY A 229 16.64 -9.23 -0.13
C GLY A 229 15.33 -8.68 0.47
N GLU A 230 14.76 -9.35 1.49
CA GLU A 230 13.54 -8.88 2.16
C GLU A 230 13.78 -7.59 2.95
N PHE A 231 14.94 -7.47 3.61
CA PHE A 231 15.35 -6.24 4.28
C PHE A 231 15.56 -5.09 3.30
N GLU A 232 16.23 -5.33 2.17
CA GLU A 232 16.45 -4.32 1.14
C GLU A 232 15.14 -3.83 0.53
N ALA A 233 14.20 -4.73 0.24
CA ALA A 233 12.89 -4.36 -0.28
C ALA A 233 12.13 -3.43 0.69
N MET A 234 12.17 -3.75 1.99
CA MET A 234 11.59 -2.91 3.04
C MET A 234 12.30 -1.55 3.15
N ALA A 235 13.64 -1.56 3.15
CA ALA A 235 14.45 -0.37 3.31
C ALA A 235 14.33 0.58 2.10
N ASP A 236 14.22 0.04 0.89
CA ASP A 236 13.97 0.80 -0.33
C ASP A 236 12.59 1.45 -0.35
N ASP A 237 11.55 0.77 0.15
CA ASP A 237 10.23 1.37 0.37
C ASP A 237 10.30 2.56 1.35
N ILE A 238 11.00 2.39 2.49
CA ILE A 238 11.22 3.50 3.43
C ILE A 238 12.03 4.63 2.79
N LYS A 239 13.04 4.31 1.99
CA LYS A 239 13.83 5.32 1.24
C LYS A 239 12.94 6.16 0.32
N GLN A 240 11.96 5.56 -0.35
CA GLN A 240 11.00 6.32 -1.16
C GLN A 240 10.21 7.33 -0.32
N LEU A 241 9.87 6.99 0.92
CA LEU A 241 9.23 7.95 1.84
C LEU A 241 10.17 9.07 2.25
N LEU A 242 11.41 8.74 2.61
CA LEU A 242 12.41 9.73 2.99
C LEU A 242 12.67 10.74 1.86
N LEU A 243 12.59 10.30 0.59
CA LEU A 243 12.69 11.17 -0.60
C LEU A 243 11.52 12.15 -0.76
N THR A 244 10.37 11.86 -0.15
CA THR A 244 9.23 12.79 -0.14
C THR A 244 9.43 13.97 0.80
N LEU A 245 10.33 13.85 1.78
CA LEU A 245 10.62 14.91 2.74
C LEU A 245 11.33 16.10 2.07
N PRO A 246 11.10 17.34 2.54
CA PRO A 246 11.84 18.51 2.07
C PRO A 246 13.34 18.36 2.33
N ALA A 247 14.14 18.45 1.28
CA ALA A 247 15.60 18.37 1.34
C ALA A 247 16.22 19.06 0.13
N THR A 248 17.51 19.41 0.22
CA THR A 248 18.25 19.95 -0.93
C THR A 248 18.37 18.91 -2.05
N LEU A 249 18.46 19.36 -3.31
CA LEU A 249 18.60 18.47 -4.47
C LEU A 249 19.80 17.53 -4.34
N ARG A 250 20.91 18.03 -3.78
CA ARG A 250 22.10 17.22 -3.50
C ARG A 250 21.78 16.06 -2.54
N ARG A 251 21.10 16.34 -1.41
CA ARG A 251 20.73 15.29 -0.45
C ARG A 251 19.78 14.27 -1.05
N LYS A 252 18.82 14.71 -1.87
CA LYS A 252 17.92 13.78 -2.58
C LYS A 252 18.69 12.82 -3.49
N LYS A 253 19.63 13.32 -4.30
CA LYS A 253 20.49 12.48 -5.15
C LYS A 253 21.37 11.52 -4.34
N GLU A 254 21.95 12.00 -3.24
CA GLU A 254 22.77 11.15 -2.37
C GLU A 254 21.92 10.04 -1.70
N LEU A 255 20.67 10.35 -1.32
CA LEU A 255 19.72 9.37 -0.78
C LEU A 255 19.24 8.38 -1.85
N GLU A 256 18.93 8.83 -3.06
CA GLU A 256 18.58 7.94 -4.19
C GLU A 256 19.67 6.90 -4.46
N GLY A 257 20.94 7.30 -4.36
CA GLY A 257 22.10 6.43 -4.52
C GLY A 257 22.44 5.57 -3.29
N LEU A 258 21.73 5.72 -2.17
CA LEU A 258 21.99 4.96 -0.95
C LEU A 258 21.58 3.49 -1.14
N ARG A 259 22.50 2.57 -0.81
CA ARG A 259 22.28 1.12 -0.85
C ARG A 259 22.35 0.54 0.56
N PHE A 260 21.29 -0.14 0.97
CA PHE A 260 21.22 -0.76 2.30
C PHE A 260 22.03 -2.05 2.44
N GLN A 261 22.54 -2.60 1.32
CA GLN A 261 23.63 -3.60 1.30
C GLN A 261 24.89 -3.14 2.04
N ASN A 262 25.17 -1.83 2.10
CA ASN A 262 26.24 -1.28 2.92
C ASN A 262 25.62 -0.66 4.18
N ILE A 263 25.44 -1.49 5.20
CA ILE A 263 24.68 -1.15 6.40
C ILE A 263 25.33 -0.03 7.23
N GLU A 264 26.67 0.01 7.29
CA GLU A 264 27.41 1.05 8.01
C GLU A 264 27.25 2.41 7.32
N ARG A 265 27.45 2.45 6.00
CA ARG A 265 27.22 3.69 5.23
C ARG A 265 25.76 4.12 5.30
N ALA A 266 24.81 3.19 5.32
CA ALA A 266 23.41 3.51 5.50
C ALA A 266 23.14 4.14 6.88
N ASP A 267 23.66 3.54 7.96
CA ASP A 267 23.57 4.04 9.33
C ASP A 267 24.15 5.46 9.46
N GLU A 268 25.38 5.67 8.99
CA GLU A 268 26.04 6.98 9.00
C GLU A 268 25.20 8.07 8.31
N ARG A 269 24.60 7.74 7.16
CA ARG A 269 23.81 8.70 6.38
C ARG A 269 22.46 8.98 7.00
N LEU A 270 21.79 7.97 7.54
CA LEU A 270 20.54 8.14 8.26
C LEU A 270 20.75 8.98 9.51
N GLN A 271 21.80 8.71 10.29
CA GLN A 271 22.13 9.48 11.47
C GLN A 271 22.49 10.92 11.11
N ALA A 272 23.34 11.14 10.10
CA ALA A 272 23.78 12.47 9.70
C ALA A 272 22.66 13.37 9.15
N TRP A 273 21.65 12.80 8.50
CA TRP A 273 20.60 13.58 7.84
C TRP A 273 19.29 13.64 8.60
N TYR A 274 18.95 12.59 9.33
CA TYR A 274 17.67 12.42 9.98
C TYR A 274 17.77 12.22 11.50
N GLY A 275 18.97 12.00 12.03
CA GLY A 275 19.20 11.92 13.48
C GLY A 275 18.75 10.61 14.12
N PHE A 276 18.51 9.55 13.34
CA PHE A 276 18.23 8.23 13.86
C PHE A 276 19.21 7.18 13.32
N GLU A 277 19.46 6.16 14.14
CA GLU A 277 20.47 5.12 13.90
C GLU A 277 19.80 3.84 13.41
N LEU A 278 20.25 3.31 12.27
CA LEU A 278 19.89 1.98 11.79
C LEU A 278 20.46 0.89 12.70
N LEU A 279 21.69 1.10 13.20
CA LEU A 279 22.44 0.18 14.07
C LEU A 279 22.29 0.53 15.56
N GLY A 280 21.29 1.33 15.93
CA GLY A 280 20.99 1.71 17.31
C GLY A 280 20.79 0.49 18.21
N GLY A 281 21.47 0.47 19.37
CA GLY A 281 21.40 -0.63 20.33
C GLY A 281 22.08 -1.93 19.89
N ILE A 282 22.88 -1.92 18.81
CA ILE A 282 23.67 -3.07 18.35
C ILE A 282 25.14 -2.87 18.77
N SER A 283 25.68 -3.83 19.53
CA SER A 283 27.08 -3.81 19.99
C SER A 283 28.09 -3.85 18.84
N SER A 284 29.32 -3.37 19.06
CA SER A 284 30.39 -3.38 18.05
C SER A 284 30.64 -4.76 17.44
N THR A 285 30.74 -5.80 18.27
CA THR A 285 30.89 -7.19 17.80
C THR A 285 29.72 -7.66 16.93
N ASN A 286 28.49 -7.22 17.23
CA ASN A 286 27.33 -7.55 16.41
C ASN A 286 27.31 -6.75 15.10
N ARG A 287 27.83 -5.52 15.09
CA ARG A 287 28.01 -4.71 13.86
C ARG A 287 29.02 -5.35 12.92
N GLU A 288 30.19 -5.75 13.44
CA GLU A 288 31.20 -6.49 12.65
C GLU A 288 30.62 -7.77 12.05
N PHE A 289 29.87 -8.54 12.85
CA PHE A 289 29.20 -9.75 12.38
C PHE A 289 28.15 -9.45 11.30
N LEU A 290 27.31 -8.43 11.48
CA LEU A 290 26.34 -7.98 10.46
C LEU A 290 27.05 -7.61 9.16
N THR A 291 28.06 -6.74 9.22
CA THR A 291 28.82 -6.29 8.06
C THR A 291 29.43 -7.48 7.31
N MET A 292 30.02 -8.44 8.02
CA MET A 292 30.54 -9.68 7.43
C MET A 292 29.43 -10.48 6.71
N MET A 293 28.25 -10.64 7.32
CA MET A 293 27.14 -11.39 6.72
C MET A 293 26.60 -10.73 5.45
N PHE A 294 26.54 -9.39 5.39
CA PHE A 294 26.21 -8.66 4.16
C PHE A 294 27.27 -8.86 3.07
N GLN A 295 28.57 -8.95 3.41
CA GLN A 295 29.60 -9.31 2.43
C GLN A 295 29.49 -10.77 1.98
N ARG A 296 29.15 -11.70 2.88
CA ARG A 296 28.95 -13.12 2.52
C ARG A 296 27.79 -13.30 1.55
N ARG A 297 26.74 -12.48 1.62
CA ARG A 297 25.64 -12.49 0.64
C ARG A 297 26.12 -12.33 -0.80
N HIS A 298 27.15 -11.51 -1.07
CA HIS A 298 27.75 -11.37 -2.41
C HIS A 298 28.32 -12.71 -2.90
N ILE A 299 29.06 -13.41 -2.05
CA ILE A 299 29.62 -14.72 -2.37
C ILE A 299 28.52 -15.75 -2.67
N PHE A 300 27.47 -15.81 -1.85
CA PHE A 300 26.39 -16.79 -2.05
C PHE A 300 25.55 -16.46 -3.28
N ALA A 301 25.25 -15.18 -3.53
CA ALA A 301 24.45 -14.75 -4.67
C ALA A 301 25.18 -14.90 -6.02
N HIS A 302 26.50 -14.73 -6.07
CA HIS A 302 27.24 -14.60 -7.33
C HIS A 302 28.33 -15.64 -7.55
N ASN A 303 28.81 -16.32 -6.50
CA ASN A 303 29.96 -17.23 -6.59
C ASN A 303 29.71 -18.59 -5.92
N ALA A 304 28.44 -18.97 -5.72
CA ALA A 304 28.03 -20.25 -5.14
C ALA A 304 28.77 -20.62 -3.83
N GLY A 305 29.02 -19.64 -2.96
CA GLY A 305 29.71 -19.88 -1.69
C GLY A 305 31.25 -19.77 -1.76
N ARG A 306 31.84 -19.52 -2.94
CA ARG A 306 33.29 -19.43 -3.14
C ARG A 306 33.84 -18.01 -2.89
N VAL A 307 34.88 -17.92 -2.06
CA VAL A 307 35.55 -16.64 -1.75
C VAL A 307 36.25 -16.08 -2.98
N ASP A 308 35.97 -14.83 -3.31
CA ASP A 308 36.67 -14.04 -4.32
C ASP A 308 37.55 -12.95 -3.68
N SER A 309 38.34 -12.26 -4.51
CA SER A 309 39.21 -11.17 -4.06
C SER A 309 38.40 -9.99 -3.50
N GLN A 310 37.24 -9.71 -4.08
CA GLN A 310 36.35 -8.62 -3.68
C GLN A 310 35.83 -8.80 -2.25
N TYR A 311 35.49 -10.03 -1.85
CA TYR A 311 35.10 -10.33 -0.48
C TYR A 311 36.26 -10.09 0.50
N ILE A 312 37.46 -10.60 0.21
CA ILE A 312 38.61 -10.46 1.12
C ILE A 312 38.94 -8.98 1.33
N GLU A 313 38.97 -8.20 0.25
CA GLU A 313 39.27 -6.77 0.29
C GLU A 313 38.23 -5.99 1.12
N ARG A 314 36.93 -6.30 0.96
CA ARG A 314 35.85 -5.55 1.62
C ARG A 314 35.54 -6.00 3.04
N SER A 315 35.63 -7.30 3.32
CA SER A 315 35.34 -7.86 4.65
C SER A 315 36.55 -7.79 5.58
N GLY A 316 37.77 -7.74 5.04
CA GLY A 316 39.00 -7.87 5.82
C GLY A 316 39.16 -9.25 6.48
N ASP A 317 38.36 -10.25 6.09
CA ASP A 317 38.35 -11.58 6.69
C ASP A 317 39.62 -12.36 6.33
N ARG A 318 40.56 -12.40 7.27
CA ARG A 318 41.82 -13.14 7.15
C ARG A 318 41.71 -14.62 7.53
N THR A 319 40.52 -15.07 7.95
CA THR A 319 40.30 -16.46 8.37
C THR A 319 40.01 -17.39 7.19
N VAL A 320 39.74 -16.83 6.01
CA VAL A 320 39.47 -17.57 4.78
C VAL A 320 40.53 -17.33 3.71
N ARG A 321 40.63 -18.25 2.76
CA ARG A 321 41.53 -18.16 1.60
C ARG A 321 40.75 -17.92 0.32
N LEU A 322 41.40 -17.31 -0.67
CA LEU A 322 40.85 -17.16 -2.02
C LEU A 322 40.43 -18.54 -2.57
N ASN A 323 39.26 -18.62 -3.21
CA ASN A 323 38.63 -19.84 -3.70
C ASN A 323 38.14 -20.86 -2.64
N GLN A 324 38.29 -20.56 -1.34
CA GLN A 324 37.69 -21.38 -0.29
C GLN A 324 36.15 -21.34 -0.38
N ILE A 325 35.48 -22.46 -0.11
CA ILE A 325 34.02 -22.50 0.02
C ILE A 325 33.66 -22.18 1.46
N ILE A 326 32.86 -21.13 1.68
CA ILE A 326 32.31 -20.79 3.00
C ILE A 326 31.08 -21.66 3.26
N ARG A 327 31.01 -22.24 4.46
CA ARG A 327 29.81 -22.91 4.97
C ARG A 327 29.23 -22.08 6.09
N LEU A 328 27.96 -21.70 5.95
CA LEU A 328 27.21 -21.01 6.98
C LEU A 328 26.55 -22.02 7.92
N ARG A 329 26.60 -21.75 9.21
CA ARG A 329 25.88 -22.57 10.18
C ARG A 329 24.48 -22.01 10.45
N PRO A 330 23.47 -22.86 10.71
CA PRO A 330 22.12 -22.41 11.04
C PRO A 330 22.05 -21.44 12.23
N ASP A 331 22.90 -21.63 13.25
CA ASP A 331 23.01 -20.75 14.41
C ASP A 331 23.52 -19.34 14.05
N GLU A 332 24.50 -19.23 13.13
CA GLU A 332 24.95 -17.95 12.61
C GLU A 332 23.81 -17.22 11.88
N LEU A 333 23.04 -17.96 11.07
CA LEU A 333 21.95 -17.39 10.30
C LEU A 333 20.77 -16.96 11.20
N ASN A 334 20.43 -17.75 12.23
CA ASN A 334 19.43 -17.35 13.24
C ASN A 334 19.86 -16.07 13.98
N ARG A 335 21.13 -16.00 14.40
CA ARG A 335 21.69 -14.76 14.98
C ARG A 335 21.57 -13.58 14.02
N PHE A 336 21.88 -13.78 12.74
CA PHE A 336 21.77 -12.76 11.71
C PHE A 336 20.31 -12.28 11.53
N ILE A 337 19.34 -13.20 11.48
CA ILE A 337 17.91 -12.86 11.39
C ILE A 337 17.48 -11.98 12.56
N GLY A 338 17.89 -12.31 13.79
CA GLY A 338 17.59 -11.50 14.98
C GLY A 338 18.14 -10.07 14.88
N LEU A 339 19.39 -9.92 14.44
CA LEU A 339 20.02 -8.62 14.26
C LEU A 339 19.40 -7.82 13.10
N LEU A 340 19.07 -8.49 11.99
CA LEU A 340 18.42 -7.87 10.84
C LEU A 340 17.00 -7.38 11.18
N ARG A 341 16.29 -8.13 12.02
CA ARG A 341 14.99 -7.72 12.58
C ARG A 341 15.12 -6.45 13.41
N GLN A 342 16.13 -6.36 14.27
CA GLN A 342 16.42 -5.14 15.04
C GLN A 342 16.73 -3.95 14.12
N CYS A 343 17.60 -4.14 13.11
CA CYS A 343 17.89 -3.09 12.11
C CYS A 343 16.62 -2.63 11.38
N SER A 344 15.76 -3.58 11.00
CA SER A 344 14.49 -3.28 10.33
C SER A 344 13.60 -2.41 11.20
N TYR A 345 13.47 -2.74 12.48
CA TYR A 345 12.64 -1.99 13.42
C TYR A 345 13.22 -0.61 13.74
N ASN A 346 14.53 -0.50 13.90
CA ASN A 346 15.21 0.78 14.06
C ASN A 346 14.94 1.72 12.87
N LEU A 347 15.02 1.21 11.63
CA LEU A 347 14.74 1.99 10.43
C LEU A 347 13.28 2.46 10.37
N ILE A 348 12.35 1.56 10.69
CA ILE A 348 10.90 1.84 10.70
C ILE A 348 10.57 2.88 11.76
N ASP A 349 11.02 2.70 13.00
CA ASP A 349 10.74 3.61 14.11
C ASP A 349 11.43 4.96 13.89
N GLY A 350 12.67 4.96 13.42
CA GLY A 350 13.41 6.16 13.04
C GLY A 350 12.67 6.96 11.98
N CYS A 351 12.20 6.31 10.90
CA CYS A 351 11.38 6.97 9.89
C CYS A 351 10.05 7.49 10.48
N ALA A 352 9.38 6.72 11.35
CA ALA A 352 8.13 7.14 11.97
C ALA A 352 8.31 8.39 12.85
N SER A 353 9.43 8.50 13.55
CA SER A 353 9.75 9.63 14.46
C SER A 353 9.86 10.99 13.78
N ILE A 354 10.12 11.02 12.47
CA ILE A 354 10.37 12.24 11.69
C ILE A 354 9.24 12.56 10.67
N SER A 355 8.15 11.79 10.68
CA SER A 355 7.19 11.74 9.56
C SER A 355 5.73 12.01 9.88
#